data_AF-A0AAV5YQS5-F1
#
_entry.id   AF-A0AAV5YQS5-F1
#
_cell.length_a   1.000
_cell.length_b   1.000
_cell.length_c   1.000
_cell.angle_alpha   90.00
_cell.angle_beta   90.00
_cell.angle_gamma   90.00
#
_symmetry.space_group_name_H-M   'P 1'
#
loop_
_entity.id
_entity.type
_entity.pdbx_description
1 polymer ?
#
loop_
_entity_poly.entity_id
_entity_poly.type
_entity_poly.pdbx_seq_one_letter_code
_entity_poly.pdbx_strand_id
1 'polypeptide(L)'
;GITARRDREIMEYPVISQLLAQVPSAAQAHHPLARLAVAQGDIGRRRAGHIEQAISRARKLFPKFASRKERLVVDDSDLNNVAATLGEFRALSDLACVFGSSIQTPDVGSDFLVTVGTRQLRIEVVTPAGSTKNTEIYFERLRIDNVSTTTTSIAPFGYPTEDKPGDTVQGNAVSRLAALKQKEHQADQTIPSVLWIDVENERAFPVSIGASQAQPFTSGHEELVSGAVWWASYGQLGDPVYDRWSLVTGERRSYKMELNSIRLRRIGGSGHAPGVFESGVEMSHLLPRNVWKGEGHDTTTPKDDRGDAASGLRPEHD
;
A
#
# COMPACT_ATOMS: atom_id res chain seq x y z
N GLY A 1 -6.41 41.74 11.55
CA GLY A 1 -6.59 41.29 10.16
C GLY A 1 -5.29 40.69 9.69
N ILE A 2 -5.23 39.35 9.62
CA ILE A 2 -4.09 38.63 9.04
C ILE A 2 -4.61 38.06 7.72
N THR A 3 -4.53 38.85 6.66
CA THR A 3 -4.72 38.39 5.29
C THR A 3 -3.49 37.57 4.91
N ALA A 4 -3.53 36.28 5.22
CA ALA A 4 -2.60 35.31 4.66
C ALA A 4 -2.86 35.23 3.14
N ARG A 5 -2.13 36.04 2.36
CA ARG A 5 -1.81 35.71 0.98
C ARG A 5 -1.01 34.40 1.03
N ARG A 6 -1.71 33.26 0.91
CA ARG A 6 -1.08 32.05 0.40
C ARG A 6 -0.91 32.29 -1.09
N ASP A 7 0.27 32.77 -1.46
CA ASP A 7 0.75 32.65 -2.84
C ASP A 7 0.57 31.17 -3.20
N ARG A 8 -0.37 30.89 -4.12
CA ARG A 8 -0.52 29.55 -4.66
C ARG A 8 0.72 29.33 -5.50
N GLU A 9 1.73 28.72 -4.90
CA GLU A 9 2.83 28.13 -5.64
C GLU A 9 2.19 27.17 -6.66
N ILE A 10 2.24 27.57 -7.93
CA ILE A 10 1.82 26.71 -9.02
C ILE A 10 2.89 25.63 -9.07
N MET A 11 2.63 24.51 -8.40
CA MET A 11 3.48 23.34 -8.54
C MET A 11 3.32 22.85 -9.98
N GLU A 12 4.31 23.14 -10.80
CA GLU A 12 4.40 22.59 -12.14
C GLU A 12 4.95 21.16 -12.05
N TYR A 13 4.24 20.24 -12.71
CA TYR A 13 4.66 18.85 -12.86
C TYR A 13 5.18 18.69 -14.30
N PRO A 14 6.47 19.01 -14.58
CA PRO A 14 6.98 19.11 -15.95
C PRO A 14 6.89 17.78 -16.71
N VAL A 15 7.12 16.64 -16.06
CA VAL A 15 7.00 15.32 -16.71
C VAL A 15 5.56 15.01 -17.04
N ILE A 16 4.62 15.23 -16.11
CA ILE A 16 3.19 15.07 -16.38
C ILE A 16 2.75 15.97 -17.54
N SER A 17 3.13 17.24 -17.52
CA SER A 17 2.79 18.21 -18.57
C SER A 17 3.37 17.81 -19.94
N GLN A 18 4.62 17.34 -19.96
CA GLN A 18 5.29 16.87 -21.17
C GLN A 18 4.58 15.66 -21.78
N LEU A 19 4.18 14.69 -20.96
CA LEU A 19 3.46 13.50 -21.42
C LEU A 19 2.04 13.85 -21.87
N LEU A 20 1.33 14.68 -21.10
CA LEU A 20 -0.03 15.11 -21.45
C LEU A 20 -0.07 15.89 -22.77
N ALA A 21 0.95 16.70 -23.07
CA ALA A 21 1.05 17.42 -24.33
C ALA A 21 1.15 16.51 -25.57
N GLN A 22 1.55 15.24 -25.38
CA GLN A 22 1.62 14.24 -26.45
C GLN A 22 0.29 13.49 -26.62
N VAL A 23 -0.59 13.52 -25.62
CA VAL A 23 -1.92 12.89 -25.69
C VAL A 23 -2.81 13.70 -26.65
N PRO A 24 -3.55 13.07 -27.59
CA PRO A 24 -4.45 13.77 -28.49
C PRO A 24 -5.46 14.65 -27.75
N SER A 25 -5.66 15.90 -28.19
CA SER A 25 -6.49 16.89 -27.48
C SER A 25 -7.91 16.40 -27.18
N ALA A 26 -8.50 15.58 -28.06
CA ALA A 26 -9.83 15.00 -27.87
C ALA A 26 -9.91 14.02 -26.68
N ALA A 27 -8.79 13.38 -26.29
CA ALA A 27 -8.71 12.42 -25.20
C ALA A 27 -8.26 13.05 -23.87
N GLN A 28 -7.62 14.23 -23.91
CA GLN A 28 -7.00 14.85 -22.74
C GLN A 28 -7.98 15.09 -21.57
N ALA A 29 -9.22 15.50 -21.84
CA ALA A 29 -10.19 15.88 -20.81
C ALA A 29 -10.49 14.76 -19.78
N HIS A 30 -10.36 13.49 -20.20
CA HIS A 30 -10.64 12.34 -19.35
C HIS A 30 -9.37 11.54 -18.98
N HIS A 31 -8.23 11.95 -19.51
CA HIS A 31 -6.96 11.24 -19.33
C HIS A 31 -6.48 11.26 -17.87
N PRO A 32 -5.97 10.14 -17.33
CA PRO A 32 -5.32 10.08 -16.00
C PRO A 32 -4.37 11.24 -15.70
N LEU A 33 -3.45 11.55 -16.65
CA LEU A 33 -2.50 12.65 -16.49
C LEU A 33 -3.18 14.02 -16.35
N ALA A 34 -4.29 14.26 -17.06
CA ALA A 34 -5.00 15.54 -16.94
C ALA A 34 -5.61 15.71 -15.55
N ARG A 35 -6.17 14.63 -14.97
CA ARG A 35 -6.68 14.64 -13.60
C ARG A 35 -5.59 14.95 -12.58
N LEU A 36 -4.39 14.40 -12.79
CA LEU A 36 -3.23 14.66 -11.94
C LEU A 36 -2.70 16.09 -12.10
N ALA A 37 -2.68 16.61 -13.33
CA ALA A 37 -2.24 17.98 -13.63
C ALA A 37 -3.13 19.05 -13.00
N VAL A 38 -4.46 18.83 -12.97
CA VAL A 38 -5.42 19.77 -12.37
C VAL A 38 -5.77 19.43 -10.91
N ALA A 39 -5.08 18.46 -10.32
CA ALA A 39 -5.43 17.93 -9.01
C ALA A 39 -5.35 19.02 -7.94
N GLN A 40 -6.47 19.28 -7.26
CA GLN A 40 -6.57 20.24 -6.18
C GLN A 40 -6.51 19.55 -4.81
N GLY A 41 -6.19 20.32 -3.77
CA GLY A 41 -6.06 19.82 -2.40
C GLY A 41 -4.78 19.02 -2.17
N ASP A 42 -4.53 18.66 -0.90
CA ASP A 42 -3.27 18.06 -0.49
C ASP A 42 -3.09 16.63 -1.01
N ILE A 43 -4.18 15.85 -1.08
CA ILE A 43 -4.16 14.47 -1.60
C ILE A 43 -3.86 14.47 -3.09
N GLY A 44 -4.56 15.32 -3.86
CA GLY A 44 -4.37 15.43 -5.30
C GLY A 44 -2.94 15.85 -5.66
N ARG A 45 -2.43 16.89 -4.99
CA ARG A 45 -1.04 17.35 -5.18
C ARG A 45 0.00 16.31 -4.77
N ARG A 46 -0.24 15.57 -3.69
CA ARG A 46 0.67 14.48 -3.28
C ARG A 46 0.76 13.41 -4.35
N ARG A 47 -0.37 12.98 -4.93
CA ARG A 47 -0.40 11.97 -5.99
C ARG A 47 0.32 12.43 -7.25
N ALA A 48 0.06 13.67 -7.67
CA ALA A 48 0.74 14.27 -8.81
C ALA A 48 2.26 14.39 -8.56
N GLY A 49 2.66 14.84 -7.38
CA GLY A 49 4.08 14.87 -7.01
C GLY A 49 4.72 13.48 -6.97
N HIS A 50 4.01 12.48 -6.46
CA HIS A 50 4.51 11.11 -6.40
C HIS A 50 4.70 10.51 -7.81
N ILE A 51 3.72 10.64 -8.71
CA ILE A 51 3.86 10.11 -10.07
C ILE A 51 4.94 10.86 -10.87
N GLU A 52 5.07 12.18 -10.69
CA GLU A 52 6.13 13.01 -11.29
C GLU A 52 7.51 12.48 -10.90
N GLN A 53 7.72 12.24 -9.60
CA GLN A 53 8.96 11.66 -9.08
C GLN A 53 9.17 10.23 -9.57
N ALA A 54 8.11 9.43 -9.63
CA ALA A 54 8.17 8.04 -10.05
C ALA A 54 8.61 7.90 -11.51
N ILE A 55 8.02 8.67 -12.42
CA ILE A 55 8.41 8.66 -13.84
C ILE A 55 9.84 9.21 -14.00
N SER A 56 10.18 10.31 -13.32
CA SER A 56 11.54 10.87 -13.36
C SER A 56 12.60 9.86 -12.89
N ARG A 57 12.32 9.14 -11.80
CA ARG A 57 13.19 8.08 -11.28
C ARG A 57 13.29 6.90 -12.25
N ALA A 58 12.17 6.47 -12.83
CA ALA A 58 12.15 5.38 -13.82
C ALA A 58 12.97 5.75 -15.06
N ARG A 59 12.86 6.99 -15.59
CA ARG A 59 13.70 7.49 -16.69
C ARG A 59 15.19 7.37 -16.37
N LYS A 60 15.58 7.71 -15.14
CA LYS A 60 16.98 7.70 -14.70
C LYS A 60 17.52 6.28 -14.48
N LEU A 61 16.77 5.43 -13.80
CA LEU A 61 17.25 4.12 -13.32
C LEU A 61 16.88 2.96 -14.26
N PHE A 62 15.76 3.08 -14.98
CA PHE A 62 15.17 2.03 -15.81
C PHE A 62 14.70 2.59 -17.18
N PRO A 63 15.60 3.18 -17.99
CA PRO A 63 15.21 3.94 -19.18
C PRO A 63 14.43 3.10 -20.21
N LYS A 64 14.75 1.81 -20.38
CA LYS A 64 14.01 0.91 -21.28
C LYS A 64 12.56 0.72 -20.83
N PHE A 65 12.33 0.51 -19.53
CA PHE A 65 11.00 0.41 -18.96
C PHE A 65 10.24 1.73 -19.13
N ALA A 66 10.86 2.85 -18.76
CA ALA A 66 10.23 4.17 -18.85
C ALA A 66 9.80 4.50 -20.28
N SER A 67 10.68 4.35 -21.28
CA SER A 67 10.33 4.62 -22.68
C SER A 67 9.19 3.74 -23.19
N ARG A 68 9.13 2.47 -22.79
CA ARG A 68 8.03 1.57 -23.17
C ARG A 68 6.71 1.99 -22.51
N LYS A 69 6.71 2.21 -21.21
CA LYS A 69 5.50 2.51 -20.44
C LYS A 69 4.99 3.94 -20.70
N GLU A 70 5.85 4.90 -20.97
CA GLU A 70 5.44 6.24 -21.41
C GLU A 70 4.66 6.22 -22.72
N ARG A 71 5.04 5.36 -23.68
CA ARG A 71 4.25 5.16 -24.90
C ARG A 71 2.86 4.60 -24.57
N LEU A 72 2.75 3.62 -23.67
CA LEU A 72 1.44 3.13 -23.23
C LEU A 72 0.60 4.22 -22.55
N VAL A 73 1.23 5.08 -21.74
CA VAL A 73 0.53 6.21 -21.11
C VAL A 73 0.00 7.21 -22.13
N VAL A 74 0.68 7.40 -23.26
CA VAL A 74 0.30 8.38 -24.29
C VAL A 74 -0.66 7.80 -25.33
N ASP A 75 -0.41 6.56 -25.76
CA ASP A 75 -1.02 5.95 -26.94
C ASP A 75 -2.21 5.04 -26.61
N ASP A 76 -2.36 4.56 -25.37
CA ASP A 76 -3.43 3.61 -25.01
C ASP A 76 -4.78 4.33 -24.85
N SER A 77 -5.76 3.88 -25.63
CA SER A 77 -7.13 4.39 -25.60
C SER A 77 -7.92 3.94 -24.36
N ASP A 78 -7.54 2.82 -23.71
CA ASP A 78 -8.16 2.36 -22.48
C ASP A 78 -7.53 3.07 -21.28
N LEU A 79 -8.28 4.01 -20.72
CA LEU A 79 -7.87 4.80 -19.55
C LEU A 79 -7.64 3.94 -18.28
N ASN A 80 -8.10 2.68 -18.25
CA ASN A 80 -7.76 1.76 -17.16
C ASN A 80 -6.35 1.20 -17.33
N ASN A 81 -5.91 0.91 -18.56
CA ASN A 81 -4.53 0.48 -18.84
C ASN A 81 -3.55 1.62 -18.57
N VAL A 82 -3.92 2.85 -18.92
CA VAL A 82 -3.12 4.04 -18.57
C VAL A 82 -2.98 4.17 -17.05
N ALA A 83 -4.09 4.07 -16.30
CA ALA A 83 -4.05 4.14 -14.84
C ALA A 83 -3.19 3.01 -14.24
N ALA A 84 -3.32 1.78 -14.75
CA ALA A 84 -2.49 0.65 -14.34
C ALA A 84 -1.01 0.88 -14.62
N THR A 85 -0.68 1.43 -15.78
CA THR A 85 0.70 1.79 -16.13
C THR A 85 1.27 2.86 -15.19
N LEU A 86 0.47 3.86 -14.77
CA LEU A 86 0.91 4.81 -13.75
C LEU A 86 1.10 4.16 -12.37
N GLY A 87 0.30 3.14 -12.05
CA GLY A 87 0.49 2.31 -10.85
C GLY A 87 1.82 1.56 -10.87
N GLU A 88 2.21 1.01 -12.02
CA GLU A 88 3.52 0.37 -12.17
C GLU A 88 4.68 1.35 -12.00
N PHE A 89 4.57 2.60 -12.48
CA PHE A 89 5.58 3.63 -12.22
C PHE A 89 5.74 3.89 -10.72
N ARG A 90 4.63 4.04 -9.99
CA ARG A 90 4.65 4.21 -8.52
C ARG A 90 5.31 3.02 -7.83
N ALA A 91 4.88 1.80 -8.17
CA ALA A 91 5.43 0.57 -7.61
C ALA A 91 6.94 0.46 -7.87
N LEU A 92 7.40 0.68 -9.11
CA LEU A 92 8.82 0.66 -9.45
C LEU A 92 9.61 1.71 -8.65
N SER A 93 9.06 2.91 -8.51
CA SER A 93 9.69 4.01 -7.77
C SER A 93 9.91 3.66 -6.30
N ASP A 94 8.91 3.06 -5.65
CA ASP A 94 8.98 2.64 -4.25
C ASP A 94 9.90 1.43 -4.06
N LEU A 95 9.81 0.45 -4.96
CA LEU A 95 10.74 -0.68 -4.95
C LEU A 95 12.18 -0.21 -5.12
N ALA A 96 12.43 0.76 -6.01
CA ALA A 96 13.76 1.30 -6.27
C ALA A 96 14.35 2.04 -5.06
N CYS A 97 13.52 2.61 -4.18
CA CYS A 97 13.99 3.17 -2.91
C CYS A 97 14.65 2.12 -2.01
N VAL A 98 14.16 0.88 -2.06
CA VAL A 98 14.58 -0.20 -1.16
C VAL A 98 15.64 -1.08 -1.81
N PHE A 99 15.42 -1.46 -3.06
CA PHE A 99 16.22 -2.44 -3.79
C PHE A 99 17.18 -1.81 -4.81
N GLY A 100 17.08 -0.50 -5.05
CA GLY A 100 17.92 0.19 -6.02
C GLY A 100 17.82 -0.43 -7.42
N SER A 101 18.98 -0.69 -8.03
CA SER A 101 19.07 -1.25 -9.38
C SER A 101 18.99 -2.78 -9.44
N SER A 102 18.73 -3.48 -8.33
CA SER A 102 18.59 -4.95 -8.34
C SER A 102 17.23 -5.43 -8.86
N ILE A 103 16.36 -4.50 -9.23
CA ILE A 103 15.04 -4.76 -9.80
C ILE A 103 15.19 -5.07 -11.29
N GLN A 104 14.52 -6.11 -11.76
CA GLN A 104 14.40 -6.42 -13.18
C GLN A 104 12.97 -6.12 -13.64
N THR A 105 12.84 -5.58 -14.85
CA THR A 105 11.57 -5.25 -15.50
C THR A 105 11.40 -6.16 -16.73
N PRO A 106 10.99 -7.43 -16.56
CA PRO A 106 10.89 -8.35 -17.68
C PRO A 106 9.85 -7.89 -18.70
N ASP A 107 9.92 -8.43 -19.92
CA ASP A 107 8.97 -8.10 -20.99
C ASP A 107 7.70 -8.95 -20.94
N VAL A 108 7.75 -10.11 -20.26
CA VAL A 108 6.68 -11.10 -20.16
C VAL A 108 6.62 -11.65 -18.74
N GLY A 109 5.40 -11.90 -18.25
CA GLY A 109 5.15 -12.42 -16.91
C GLY A 109 4.95 -11.28 -15.93
N SER A 110 5.61 -11.37 -14.77
CA SER A 110 5.44 -10.42 -13.67
C SER A 110 5.96 -9.03 -14.01
N ASP A 111 5.31 -7.99 -13.50
CA ASP A 111 5.76 -6.61 -13.71
C ASP A 111 7.20 -6.37 -13.26
N PHE A 112 7.58 -6.93 -12.10
CA PHE A 112 8.95 -6.82 -11.58
C PHE A 112 9.48 -8.12 -10.99
N LEU A 113 10.80 -8.28 -11.04
CA LEU A 113 11.54 -9.30 -10.30
C LEU A 113 12.53 -8.63 -9.36
N VAL A 114 12.56 -9.07 -8.10
CA VAL A 114 13.51 -8.60 -7.10
C VAL A 114 14.28 -9.77 -6.54
N THR A 115 15.60 -9.66 -6.48
CA THR A 115 16.44 -10.68 -5.82
C THR A 115 16.65 -10.30 -4.36
N VAL A 116 16.22 -11.16 -3.43
CA VAL A 116 16.42 -11.01 -1.99
C VAL A 116 17.17 -12.22 -1.46
N GLY A 117 18.46 -12.02 -1.13
CA GLY A 117 19.36 -13.11 -0.81
C GLY A 117 19.52 -14.06 -2.00
N THR A 118 19.16 -15.33 -1.83
CA THR A 118 19.22 -16.36 -2.88
C THR A 118 17.89 -16.57 -3.60
N ARG A 119 16.84 -15.81 -3.25
CA ARG A 119 15.49 -15.98 -3.78
C ARG A 119 15.13 -14.86 -4.74
N GLN A 120 14.43 -15.21 -5.81
CA GLN A 120 13.78 -14.25 -6.70
C GLN A 120 12.31 -14.13 -6.29
N LEU A 121 11.87 -12.90 -6.06
CA LEU A 121 10.49 -12.54 -5.77
C LEU A 121 9.87 -11.95 -7.03
N ARG A 122 8.70 -12.49 -7.41
CA ARG A 122 7.88 -11.92 -8.48
C ARG A 122 6.95 -10.86 -7.90
N ILE A 123 6.79 -9.73 -8.57
CA ILE A 123 5.90 -8.67 -8.13
C ILE A 123 4.92 -8.37 -9.25
N GLU A 124 3.63 -8.48 -8.92
CA GLU A 124 2.51 -8.11 -9.79
C GLU A 124 1.88 -6.83 -9.26
N VAL A 125 1.64 -5.85 -10.11
CA VAL A 125 1.01 -4.59 -9.75
C VAL A 125 -0.45 -4.61 -10.17
N VAL A 126 -1.33 -4.49 -9.19
CA VAL A 126 -2.75 -4.33 -9.43
C VAL A 126 -3.18 -2.92 -9.08
N THR A 127 -3.70 -2.24 -10.09
CA THR A 127 -4.30 -0.93 -9.94
C THR A 127 -5.82 -1.08 -10.07
N PRO A 128 -6.59 -1.04 -8.96
CA PRO A 128 -8.03 -1.26 -9.03
C PRO A 128 -8.69 -0.21 -9.91
N ALA A 129 -9.48 -0.63 -10.90
CA ALA A 129 -10.26 0.27 -11.73
C ALA A 129 -11.48 0.79 -10.93
N GLY A 130 -11.61 2.11 -10.83
CA GLY A 130 -12.70 2.75 -10.09
C GLY A 130 -13.97 2.91 -10.92
N SER A 131 -15.09 2.40 -10.39
CA SER A 131 -16.40 3.03 -10.54
C SER A 131 -16.94 3.30 -9.15
N THR A 132 -17.03 4.58 -8.81
CA THR A 132 -17.32 5.12 -7.48
C THR A 132 -18.73 5.73 -7.38
N LYS A 133 -19.69 5.25 -8.16
CA LYS A 133 -21.04 5.84 -8.19
C LYS A 133 -21.72 5.90 -6.81
N ASN A 134 -21.34 5.03 -5.88
CA ASN A 134 -21.85 4.99 -4.50
C ASN A 134 -20.74 5.22 -3.47
N THR A 135 -19.73 6.05 -3.73
CA THR A 135 -18.72 6.31 -2.70
C THR A 135 -18.95 7.58 -1.94
N GLU A 136 -19.66 8.57 -2.46
CA GLU A 136 -19.88 9.85 -1.75
C GLU A 136 -21.34 10.01 -1.36
N ILE A 137 -21.61 10.21 -0.07
CA ILE A 137 -22.92 10.60 0.45
C ILE A 137 -22.78 11.94 1.16
N TYR A 138 -23.67 12.88 0.83
CA TYR A 138 -23.74 14.19 1.48
C TYR A 138 -24.66 14.10 2.70
N PHE A 139 -24.14 14.49 3.87
CA PHE A 139 -24.88 14.38 5.13
C PHE A 139 -25.52 15.71 5.52
N GLU A 140 -24.79 16.83 5.43
CA GLU A 140 -25.30 18.11 5.87
C GLU A 140 -24.54 19.29 5.25
N ARG A 141 -25.24 20.39 5.00
CA ARG A 141 -24.65 21.70 4.69
C ARG A 141 -25.09 22.70 5.75
N LEU A 142 -24.27 22.86 6.79
CA LEU A 142 -24.51 23.89 7.80
C LEU A 142 -24.03 25.24 7.25
N ARG A 143 -24.89 26.27 7.28
CA ARG A 143 -24.49 27.63 6.94
C ARG A 143 -24.74 28.53 8.13
N ILE A 144 -23.65 29.01 8.74
CA ILE A 144 -23.69 30.03 9.78
C ILE A 144 -22.95 31.24 9.21
N ASP A 145 -23.67 32.34 9.04
CA ASP A 145 -23.21 33.57 8.40
C ASP A 145 -22.61 33.33 6.98
N ASN A 146 -21.29 33.58 6.86
CA ASN A 146 -20.47 33.45 5.66
C ASN A 146 -19.68 32.14 5.60
N VAL A 147 -19.85 31.24 6.56
CA VAL A 147 -19.19 29.93 6.59
C VAL A 147 -20.20 28.87 6.20
N SER A 148 -19.88 28.10 5.16
CA SER A 148 -20.61 26.87 4.84
C SER A 148 -19.73 25.66 5.15
N THR A 149 -20.26 24.75 5.95
CA THR A 149 -19.64 23.47 6.29
C THR A 149 -20.43 22.40 5.57
N THR A 150 -19.78 21.66 4.68
CA THR A 150 -20.35 20.48 4.04
C THR A 150 -19.70 19.25 4.62
N THR A 151 -20.50 18.31 5.14
CA THR A 151 -20.03 17.01 5.59
C THR A 151 -20.38 15.96 4.54
N THR A 152 -19.36 15.30 3.99
CA THR A 152 -19.49 14.20 3.03
C THR A 152 -18.82 12.98 3.63
N SER A 153 -19.49 11.83 3.67
CA SER A 153 -18.81 10.56 3.96
C SER A 153 -18.40 9.93 2.65
N ILE A 154 -17.23 9.29 2.67
CA ILE A 154 -16.72 8.54 1.53
C ILE A 154 -16.54 7.07 1.89
N ALA A 155 -17.16 6.16 1.15
CA ALA A 155 -16.96 4.72 1.23
C ALA A 155 -16.32 4.22 -0.08
N PRO A 156 -14.98 4.25 -0.22
CA PRO A 156 -14.28 4.01 -1.49
C PRO A 156 -14.51 2.61 -2.07
N PHE A 157 -14.85 1.65 -1.21
CA PHE A 157 -15.17 0.28 -1.57
C PHE A 157 -16.68 0.04 -1.70
N GLY A 158 -17.49 1.10 -1.67
CA GLY A 158 -18.95 1.07 -1.74
C GLY A 158 -19.62 1.16 -0.37
N TYR A 159 -20.77 1.83 -0.33
CA TYR A 159 -21.67 1.79 0.82
C TYR A 159 -22.42 0.46 0.91
N PRO A 160 -22.80 0.06 2.14
CA PRO A 160 -23.77 -1.00 2.37
C PRO A 160 -25.06 -0.76 1.59
N THR A 161 -25.63 -1.82 1.04
CA THR A 161 -26.93 -1.77 0.36
C THR A 161 -27.98 -2.59 1.11
N GLU A 162 -29.23 -2.14 1.12
CA GLU A 162 -30.32 -2.78 1.89
C GLU A 162 -30.63 -4.21 1.40
N ASP A 163 -30.33 -4.51 0.14
CA ASP A 163 -30.48 -5.83 -0.48
C ASP A 163 -29.42 -6.86 -0.03
N LYS A 164 -28.43 -6.44 0.78
CA LYS A 164 -27.36 -7.31 1.29
C LYS A 164 -27.32 -7.30 2.82
N PRO A 165 -28.03 -8.24 3.47
CA PRO A 165 -28.03 -8.35 4.93
C PRO A 165 -26.61 -8.52 5.49
N GLY A 166 -26.24 -7.67 6.46
CA GLY A 166 -24.90 -7.70 7.07
C GLY A 166 -23.81 -7.02 6.24
N ASP A 167 -24.17 -6.35 5.14
CA ASP A 167 -23.24 -5.51 4.40
C ASP A 167 -22.79 -4.31 5.24
N THR A 168 -21.49 -4.03 5.18
CA THR A 168 -20.83 -2.99 5.99
C THR A 168 -19.78 -2.30 5.13
N VAL A 169 -19.42 -1.06 5.47
CA VAL A 169 -18.35 -0.35 4.73
C VAL A 169 -17.06 -1.16 4.83
N GLN A 170 -16.80 -1.71 6.02
CA GLN A 170 -15.63 -2.51 6.30
C GLN A 170 -15.65 -3.87 5.58
N GLY A 171 -16.79 -4.54 5.55
CA GLY A 171 -16.98 -5.79 4.80
C GLY A 171 -16.78 -5.61 3.31
N ASN A 172 -17.35 -4.56 2.72
CA ASN A 172 -17.16 -4.21 1.31
C ASN A 172 -15.68 -3.94 0.98
N ALA A 173 -14.96 -3.24 1.87
CA ALA A 173 -13.53 -3.01 1.70
C ALA A 173 -12.73 -4.32 1.70
N VAL A 174 -12.98 -5.18 2.69
CA VAL A 174 -12.31 -6.47 2.78
C VAL A 174 -12.61 -7.35 1.57
N SER A 175 -13.89 -7.46 1.19
CA SER A 175 -14.33 -8.28 0.05
C SER A 175 -13.67 -7.83 -1.26
N ARG A 176 -13.69 -6.53 -1.55
CA ARG A 176 -13.06 -6.00 -2.77
C ARG A 176 -11.55 -6.21 -2.79
N LEU A 177 -10.86 -5.95 -1.68
CA LEU A 177 -9.40 -6.15 -1.59
C LEU A 177 -9.04 -7.64 -1.72
N ALA A 178 -9.80 -8.53 -1.08
CA ALA A 178 -9.61 -9.98 -1.22
C ALA A 178 -9.90 -10.47 -2.65
N ALA A 179 -10.90 -9.91 -3.32
CA ALA A 179 -11.25 -10.25 -4.70
C ALA A 179 -10.19 -9.86 -5.73
N LEU A 180 -9.40 -8.79 -5.48
CA LEU A 180 -8.26 -8.43 -6.36
C LEU A 180 -7.27 -9.60 -6.48
N LYS A 181 -7.09 -10.36 -5.39
CA LYS A 181 -6.15 -11.49 -5.33
C LYS A 181 -6.65 -12.71 -6.10
N GLN A 182 -7.97 -12.90 -6.21
CA GLN A 182 -8.56 -14.06 -6.89
C GLN A 182 -8.51 -13.95 -8.41
N LYS A 183 -8.44 -12.73 -8.93
CA LYS A 183 -8.36 -12.47 -10.37
C LYS A 183 -6.96 -12.68 -10.94
N GLU A 184 -5.95 -12.72 -10.06
CA GLU A 184 -4.57 -12.98 -10.45
C GLU A 184 -4.34 -14.48 -10.64
N HIS A 185 -4.60 -14.94 -11.87
CA HIS A 185 -4.34 -16.32 -12.28
C HIS A 185 -2.88 -16.59 -12.67
N GLN A 186 -2.04 -15.54 -12.76
CA GLN A 186 -0.69 -15.62 -13.32
C GLN A 186 0.39 -15.97 -12.29
N ALA A 187 0.06 -15.96 -10.99
CA ALA A 187 1.01 -16.31 -9.94
C ALA A 187 1.20 -17.83 -9.85
N ASP A 188 2.37 -18.30 -10.26
CA ASP A 188 2.84 -19.66 -10.00
C ASP A 188 2.86 -19.92 -8.48
N GLN A 189 2.05 -20.89 -8.02
CA GLN A 189 1.91 -21.22 -6.60
C GLN A 189 3.19 -21.79 -5.96
N THR A 190 4.19 -22.15 -6.77
CA THR A 190 5.48 -22.66 -6.30
C THR A 190 6.52 -21.57 -6.10
N ILE A 191 6.26 -20.35 -6.59
CA ILE A 191 7.20 -19.24 -6.56
C ILE A 191 6.64 -18.15 -5.64
N PRO A 192 7.42 -17.64 -4.66
CA PRO A 192 7.00 -16.50 -3.87
C PRO A 192 6.69 -15.30 -4.76
N SER A 193 5.44 -14.84 -4.71
CA SER A 193 4.99 -13.64 -5.41
C SER A 193 4.45 -12.61 -4.41
N VAL A 194 4.59 -11.34 -4.77
CA VAL A 194 4.07 -10.18 -4.05
C VAL A 194 3.05 -9.51 -4.94
N LEU A 195 1.84 -9.35 -4.41
CA LEU A 195 0.83 -8.51 -5.04
C LEU A 195 0.98 -7.09 -4.49
N TRP A 196 1.35 -6.15 -5.36
CA TRP A 196 1.40 -4.73 -5.06
C TRP A 196 0.07 -4.07 -5.45
N ILE A 197 -0.70 -3.60 -4.47
CA ILE A 197 -1.99 -2.95 -4.75
C ILE A 197 -1.78 -1.43 -4.77
N ASP A 198 -1.90 -0.83 -5.96
CA ASP A 198 -1.85 0.62 -6.12
C ASP A 198 -3.18 1.28 -5.72
N VAL A 199 -3.19 1.86 -4.53
CA VAL A 199 -4.35 2.59 -3.99
C VAL A 199 -4.29 4.09 -4.26
N GLU A 200 -3.27 4.57 -4.97
CA GLU A 200 -3.12 5.98 -5.35
C GLU A 200 -3.74 6.32 -6.70
N ASN A 201 -4.41 5.36 -7.35
CA ASN A 201 -5.17 5.58 -8.57
C ASN A 201 -6.12 6.78 -8.43
N GLU A 202 -5.90 7.78 -9.29
CA GLU A 202 -6.66 9.03 -9.37
C GLU A 202 -8.15 8.84 -9.72
N ARG A 203 -8.53 7.62 -10.13
CA ARG A 203 -9.91 7.25 -10.48
C ARG A 203 -10.61 6.41 -9.42
N ALA A 204 -9.88 5.72 -8.54
CA ALA A 204 -10.47 4.63 -7.74
C ALA A 204 -10.62 4.92 -6.25
N PHE A 205 -9.70 5.66 -5.62
CA PHE A 205 -9.75 5.89 -4.18
C PHE A 205 -9.44 7.34 -3.88
N PRO A 206 -10.34 8.15 -3.33
CA PRO A 206 -10.01 9.50 -2.87
C PRO A 206 -9.41 9.51 -1.44
N VAL A 207 -9.09 8.35 -0.85
CA VAL A 207 -8.67 8.24 0.55
C VAL A 207 -7.23 7.77 0.71
N SER A 208 -6.60 8.20 1.80
CA SER A 208 -5.40 7.54 2.33
C SER A 208 -5.81 6.36 3.20
N ILE A 209 -5.27 5.17 2.91
CA ILE A 209 -5.43 4.02 3.82
C ILE A 209 -4.59 4.30 5.07
N GLY A 210 -5.26 4.57 6.20
CA GLY A 210 -4.58 4.81 7.47
C GLY A 210 -3.99 3.54 8.07
N ALA A 211 -3.01 3.70 8.97
CA ALA A 211 -2.35 2.57 9.64
C ALA A 211 -3.31 1.64 10.39
N SER A 212 -4.46 2.16 10.86
CA SER A 212 -5.53 1.36 11.48
C SER A 212 -6.09 0.27 10.56
N GLN A 213 -6.10 0.50 9.24
CA GLN A 213 -6.58 -0.49 8.28
C GLN A 213 -5.64 -1.70 8.14
N ALA A 214 -4.38 -1.54 8.54
CA ALA A 214 -3.38 -2.60 8.58
C ALA A 214 -3.29 -3.30 9.94
N GLN A 215 -4.15 -2.95 10.91
CA GLN A 215 -4.26 -3.66 12.20
C GLN A 215 -5.43 -4.65 12.16
N PRO A 216 -5.36 -5.80 12.88
CA PRO A 216 -6.48 -6.72 12.97
C PRO A 216 -7.73 -6.03 13.51
N PHE A 217 -7.57 -5.33 14.63
CA PHE A 217 -8.63 -4.53 15.22
C PHE A 217 -8.05 -3.24 15.77
N THR A 218 -8.86 -2.19 15.71
CA THR A 218 -8.66 -0.95 16.45
C THR A 218 -9.87 -0.68 17.29
N SER A 219 -9.67 -0.15 18.50
CA SER A 219 -10.76 0.30 19.35
C SER A 219 -10.61 1.78 19.69
N GLY A 220 -11.75 2.45 19.84
CA GLY A 220 -11.82 3.87 20.21
C GLY A 220 -13.27 4.28 20.37
N HIS A 221 -13.55 5.21 21.29
CA HIS A 221 -14.92 5.68 21.57
C HIS A 221 -15.92 4.53 21.81
N GLU A 222 -15.52 3.52 22.59
CA GLU A 222 -16.36 2.36 22.93
C GLU A 222 -16.75 1.48 21.72
N GLU A 223 -16.08 1.64 20.58
CA GLU A 223 -16.32 0.86 19.37
C GLU A 223 -15.08 0.03 18.99
N LEU A 224 -15.31 -1.14 18.39
CA LEU A 224 -14.30 -1.98 17.75
C LEU A 224 -14.48 -1.96 16.24
N VAL A 225 -13.39 -1.75 15.51
CA VAL A 225 -13.35 -1.73 14.04
C VAL A 225 -12.26 -2.66 13.55
N SER A 226 -12.58 -3.52 12.58
CA SER A 226 -11.62 -4.37 11.87
C SER A 226 -10.80 -3.56 10.86
N GLY A 227 -9.50 -3.81 10.70
CA GLY A 227 -8.72 -3.16 9.62
C GLY A 227 -8.85 -3.88 8.27
N ALA A 228 -9.32 -3.21 7.22
CA ALA A 228 -9.70 -3.88 5.96
C ALA A 228 -8.52 -4.55 5.27
N VAL A 229 -7.35 -3.89 5.28
CA VAL A 229 -6.14 -4.43 4.65
C VAL A 229 -5.65 -5.67 5.39
N TRP A 230 -5.72 -5.66 6.72
CA TRP A 230 -5.38 -6.84 7.52
C TRP A 230 -6.30 -8.01 7.20
N TRP A 231 -7.62 -7.81 7.26
CA TRP A 231 -8.58 -8.89 7.04
C TRP A 231 -8.61 -9.39 5.59
N ALA A 232 -8.41 -8.52 4.60
CA ALA A 232 -8.24 -8.93 3.20
C ALA A 232 -6.94 -9.72 2.96
N SER A 233 -5.96 -9.61 3.87
CA SER A 233 -4.69 -10.31 3.78
C SER A 233 -4.68 -11.63 4.54
N TYR A 234 -5.34 -11.69 5.71
CA TYR A 234 -5.20 -12.78 6.68
C TYR A 234 -6.51 -13.45 7.13
N GLY A 235 -7.68 -12.86 6.84
CA GLY A 235 -8.96 -13.42 7.27
C GLY A 235 -9.39 -14.68 6.50
N GLN A 236 -10.12 -15.55 7.16
CA GLN A 236 -10.65 -16.80 6.61
C GLN A 236 -12.14 -16.68 6.32
N LEU A 237 -12.64 -17.54 5.44
CA LEU A 237 -14.08 -17.68 5.20
C LEU A 237 -14.81 -17.90 6.54
N GLY A 238 -15.82 -17.07 6.80
CA GLY A 238 -16.62 -17.10 8.02
C GLY A 238 -16.11 -16.23 9.17
N ASP A 239 -14.89 -15.69 9.09
CA ASP A 239 -14.38 -14.78 10.11
C ASP A 239 -15.22 -13.50 10.21
N PRO A 240 -15.41 -12.95 11.43
CA PRO A 240 -16.16 -11.72 11.62
C PRO A 240 -15.31 -10.49 11.29
N VAL A 241 -15.85 -9.61 10.46
CA VAL A 241 -15.35 -8.26 10.19
C VAL A 241 -16.26 -7.27 10.88
N TYR A 242 -15.73 -6.50 11.83
CA TYR A 242 -16.48 -5.54 12.62
C TYR A 242 -16.44 -4.16 11.99
N ASP A 243 -17.61 -3.56 11.84
CA ASP A 243 -17.78 -2.16 11.44
C ASP A 243 -18.46 -1.41 12.60
N ARG A 244 -17.64 -0.80 13.47
CA ARG A 244 -18.10 -0.05 14.65
C ARG A 244 -18.96 -0.90 15.60
N TRP A 245 -18.43 -2.04 16.03
CA TRP A 245 -19.10 -2.87 17.03
C TRP A 245 -19.04 -2.18 18.40
N SER A 246 -20.20 -1.83 18.96
CA SER A 246 -20.26 -1.23 20.30
C SER A 246 -19.84 -2.24 21.36
N LEU A 247 -18.84 -1.87 22.16
CA LEU A 247 -18.37 -2.62 23.32
C LEU A 247 -19.31 -2.47 24.52
N VAL A 248 -20.20 -1.48 24.52
CA VAL A 248 -21.13 -1.18 25.62
C VAL A 248 -22.50 -1.80 25.38
N THR A 249 -23.08 -1.59 24.19
CA THR A 249 -24.43 -2.11 23.88
C THR A 249 -24.39 -3.51 23.31
N GLY A 250 -23.23 -3.96 22.82
CA GLY A 250 -23.08 -5.23 22.11
C GLY A 250 -23.71 -5.23 20.72
N GLU A 251 -24.28 -4.11 20.25
CA GLU A 251 -24.89 -3.99 18.92
C GLU A 251 -23.85 -4.23 17.83
N ARG A 252 -24.07 -5.29 17.03
CA ARG A 252 -23.17 -5.69 15.96
C ARG A 252 -23.64 -5.15 14.61
N ARG A 253 -22.75 -4.43 13.94
CA ARG A 253 -22.66 -4.46 12.48
C ARG A 253 -21.44 -5.29 12.12
N SER A 254 -21.68 -6.55 11.80
CA SER A 254 -20.61 -7.49 11.45
C SER A 254 -20.87 -8.08 10.07
N TYR A 255 -19.88 -7.96 9.19
CA TYR A 255 -19.81 -8.73 7.95
C TYR A 255 -19.14 -10.08 8.23
N LYS A 256 -19.63 -11.14 7.60
CA LYS A 256 -18.94 -12.43 7.62
C LYS A 256 -18.13 -12.55 6.34
N MET A 257 -16.84 -12.85 6.48
CA MET A 257 -15.94 -13.08 5.35
C MET A 257 -16.52 -14.13 4.40
N GLU A 258 -16.66 -13.79 3.12
CA GLU A 258 -17.13 -14.70 2.07
C GLU A 258 -15.99 -15.26 1.21
N LEU A 259 -14.77 -14.73 1.39
CA LEU A 259 -13.58 -15.10 0.63
C LEU A 259 -12.45 -15.49 1.57
N ASN A 260 -11.68 -16.53 1.20
CA ASN A 260 -10.43 -16.83 1.87
C ASN A 260 -9.35 -15.83 1.42
N SER A 261 -8.70 -15.17 2.38
CA SER A 261 -7.70 -14.16 2.07
C SER A 261 -6.39 -14.73 1.50
N ILE A 262 -5.94 -15.93 1.89
CA ILE A 262 -4.84 -16.72 1.28
C ILE A 262 -4.80 -18.11 1.99
N ARG A 263 -4.51 -19.21 1.27
CA ARG A 263 -3.97 -20.43 1.91
C ARG A 263 -2.46 -20.28 2.03
N LEU A 264 -1.93 -19.88 3.19
CA LEU A 264 -0.50 -20.01 3.46
C LEU A 264 -0.20 -21.52 3.60
N ARG A 265 0.19 -22.19 2.50
CA ARG A 265 0.79 -23.51 2.62
C ARG A 265 2.21 -23.33 3.13
N ARG A 266 2.51 -23.93 4.28
CA ARG A 266 3.87 -24.09 4.77
C ARG A 266 4.68 -24.84 3.71
N ILE A 267 5.62 -24.16 3.06
CA ILE A 267 6.60 -24.83 2.20
C ILE A 267 7.66 -25.42 3.14
N GLY A 268 7.51 -26.70 3.49
CA GLY A 268 8.48 -27.41 4.30
C GLY A 268 8.18 -28.90 4.46
N GLY A 269 9.07 -29.72 3.91
CA GLY A 269 9.38 -31.07 4.41
C GLY A 269 8.63 -32.22 3.74
N SER A 270 9.36 -32.95 2.89
CA SER A 270 9.14 -34.33 2.45
C SER A 270 8.02 -35.13 3.14
N GLY A 271 7.06 -35.56 2.32
CA GLY A 271 6.33 -36.83 2.37
C GLY A 271 5.81 -37.34 3.71
N HIS A 272 4.50 -37.30 3.91
CA HIS A 272 3.66 -38.46 4.26
C HIS A 272 2.17 -38.10 3.98
N ALA A 273 1.38 -39.11 3.64
CA ALA A 273 0.00 -39.03 3.13
C ALA A 273 -1.03 -38.60 4.22
N PRO A 274 -2.32 -38.39 3.88
CA PRO A 274 -3.21 -37.45 4.56
C PRO A 274 -3.84 -38.04 5.83
N GLY A 275 -3.83 -37.27 6.91
CA GLY A 275 -4.58 -37.56 8.13
C GLY A 275 -4.85 -36.28 8.91
N VAL A 276 -6.14 -35.96 9.04
CA VAL A 276 -6.79 -35.20 10.12
C VAL A 276 -6.15 -33.86 10.53
N PHE A 277 -6.83 -32.76 10.19
CA PHE A 277 -6.60 -31.46 10.81
C PHE A 277 -7.11 -31.49 12.25
N GLU A 278 -6.21 -31.62 13.23
CA GLU A 278 -6.45 -31.16 14.59
C GLU A 278 -6.05 -29.69 14.70
N SER A 279 -7.00 -28.90 15.19
CA SER A 279 -6.88 -27.50 15.55
C SER A 279 -5.82 -27.32 16.64
N GLY A 280 -4.78 -26.55 16.35
CA GLY A 280 -3.82 -26.16 17.36
C GLY A 280 -2.60 -25.46 16.77
N VAL A 281 -2.73 -24.16 16.48
CA VAL A 281 -1.56 -23.30 16.39
C VAL A 281 -1.77 -22.13 17.33
N GLU A 282 -1.05 -22.16 18.45
CA GLU A 282 -0.92 -21.05 19.37
C GLU A 282 -0.35 -19.81 18.65
N MET A 283 -1.08 -18.70 18.73
CA MET A 283 -0.71 -17.38 18.22
C MET A 283 0.24 -16.62 19.17
N SER A 284 1.24 -17.29 19.76
CA SER A 284 2.12 -16.68 20.77
C SER A 284 3.41 -16.04 20.21
N HIS A 285 3.68 -16.14 18.91
CA HIS A 285 4.98 -15.74 18.35
C HIS A 285 4.97 -14.66 17.25
N LEU A 286 3.84 -13.98 17.00
CA LEU A 286 3.75 -12.89 16.01
C LEU A 286 3.49 -11.51 16.63
N LEU A 287 4.19 -11.19 17.72
CA LEU A 287 4.41 -9.79 18.11
C LEU A 287 5.87 -9.42 17.83
N PRO A 288 6.15 -8.36 17.05
CA PRO A 288 7.52 -7.87 16.89
C PRO A 288 8.03 -7.32 18.23
N ARG A 289 8.91 -8.07 18.89
CA ARG A 289 9.77 -7.54 19.96
C ARG A 289 10.86 -6.68 19.32
N ASN A 290 10.56 -5.42 19.03
CA ASN A 290 11.60 -4.42 18.81
C ASN A 290 11.71 -3.55 20.07
N VAL A 291 12.47 -4.06 21.05
CA VAL A 291 13.11 -3.23 22.07
C VAL A 291 14.35 -2.64 21.43
N TRP A 292 14.29 -1.34 21.18
CA TRP A 292 15.42 -0.50 20.80
C TRP A 292 16.43 -0.52 21.96
N LYS A 293 17.55 -1.23 21.81
CA LYS A 293 18.72 -1.06 22.68
C LYS A 293 19.64 -0.03 22.01
N GLY A 294 19.51 1.22 22.43
CA GLY A 294 20.51 2.24 22.14
C GLY A 294 21.77 1.96 22.95
N GLU A 295 22.88 1.81 22.24
CA GLU A 295 24.23 1.89 22.81
C GLU A 295 24.46 3.33 23.28
N GLY A 296 24.76 3.48 24.58
CA GLY A 296 25.27 4.71 25.17
C GLY A 296 26.67 4.46 25.68
N HIS A 297 27.65 5.05 25.01
CA HIS A 297 29.02 5.17 25.48
C HIS A 297 29.08 6.20 26.63
N ASP A 298 29.69 5.79 27.75
CA ASP A 298 30.88 6.40 28.35
C ASP A 298 30.84 6.82 29.85
N THR A 299 32.02 6.64 30.44
CA THR A 299 32.60 7.17 31.68
C THR A 299 32.38 6.40 32.98
N THR A 300 33.41 5.67 33.43
CA THR A 300 34.15 5.96 34.69
C THR A 300 35.35 5.01 34.92
N THR A 301 36.54 5.60 34.93
CA THR A 301 37.78 5.29 35.70
C THR A 301 38.22 3.84 35.97
N PRO A 302 39.48 3.47 35.63
CA PRO A 302 40.10 2.23 36.09
C PRO A 302 40.74 2.40 37.48
N LYS A 303 40.54 1.40 38.35
CA LYS A 303 41.33 1.19 39.56
C LYS A 303 42.63 0.48 39.19
N ASP A 304 43.72 1.03 39.71
CA ASP A 304 44.98 0.33 39.98
C ASP A 304 44.71 -1.05 40.61
N ASP A 305 45.47 -2.06 40.17
CA ASP A 305 46.25 -2.85 41.12
C ASP A 305 47.44 -3.52 40.46
N ARG A 306 48.52 -3.49 41.23
CA ARG A 306 49.91 -3.84 40.92
C ARG A 306 50.11 -5.35 40.89
N GLY A 307 51.18 -5.77 40.19
CA GLY A 307 51.83 -7.05 40.47
C GLY A 307 52.65 -7.58 39.30
N ASP A 308 53.92 -7.13 39.20
CA ASP A 308 55.15 -7.95 39.18
C ASP A 308 55.08 -9.34 38.51
N ALA A 309 56.02 -9.80 37.67
CA ALA A 309 57.40 -9.42 37.40
C ALA A 309 57.92 -10.21 36.18
N ALA A 310 59.05 -9.72 35.62
CA ALA A 310 60.09 -10.46 34.89
C ALA A 310 59.67 -11.12 33.56
N SER A 311 60.44 -11.18 32.48
CA SER A 311 61.84 -10.89 32.12
C SER A 311 61.84 -11.15 30.60
N GLY A 312 62.28 -10.26 29.73
CA GLY A 312 63.68 -10.21 29.30
C GLY A 312 63.77 -10.27 27.77
N LEU A 313 64.72 -9.48 27.24
CA LEU A 313 65.41 -9.64 25.96
C LEU A 313 64.68 -9.29 24.64
N ARG A 314 65.05 -8.11 24.10
CA ARG A 314 65.32 -7.86 22.66
C ARG A 314 66.66 -8.55 22.26
N PRO A 315 67.15 -8.52 21.01
CA PRO A 315 66.60 -8.07 19.70
C PRO A 315 66.63 -9.23 18.66
N GLU A 316 66.19 -9.10 17.40
CA GLU A 316 66.93 -8.55 16.24
C GLU A 316 66.08 -8.62 14.96
N HIS A 317 66.50 -7.79 13.98
CA HIS A 317 66.28 -7.85 12.53
C HIS A 317 66.19 -9.29 11.98
N ASP A 318 65.31 -9.66 11.05
CA ASP A 318 65.07 -9.16 9.68
C ASP A 318 63.63 -9.53 9.24
#